data_AF-A0A933GIQ0-F1
#
_entry.id   AF-A0A933GIQ0-F1
#
_cell.length_a   1.000
_cell.length_b   1.000
_cell.length_c   1.000
_cell.angle_alpha   90.00
_cell.angle_beta   90.00
_cell.angle_gamma   90.00
#
_symmetry.space_group_name_H-M   'P 1'
#
loop_
_entity.id
_entity.type
_entity.pdbx_description
1 polymer ?
#
loop_
_entity_poly.entity_id
_entity_poly.type
_entity_poly.pdbx_seq_one_letter_code
_entity_poly.pdbx_strand_id
1 'polypeptide(L)' 'MSGMTLDPRRIEVVDDEVARILRGMSGADRLRLAHEAWELARERLIAFVSARHPQWSPERVRREVAKRLGNESG' A
#
# COMPACT_ATOMS: atom_id res chain seq x y z
N MET A 1 -33.84 -12.24 -4.53
CA MET A 1 -32.42 -11.91 -4.84
C MET A 1 -32.21 -10.43 -4.57
N SER A 2 -31.86 -10.06 -3.33
CA SER A 2 -31.67 -8.65 -2.95
C SER A 2 -30.36 -8.11 -3.56
N GLY A 3 -30.47 -6.98 -4.25
CA GLY A 3 -29.34 -6.27 -4.84
C GLY A 3 -28.41 -5.73 -3.76
N MET A 4 -27.11 -5.95 -3.97
CA MET A 4 -26.03 -5.42 -3.14
C MET A 4 -25.80 -3.95 -3.54
N THR A 5 -26.43 -3.02 -2.83
CA THR A 5 -26.17 -1.59 -3.05
C THR A 5 -24.76 -1.26 -2.54
N LEU A 6 -23.79 -1.16 -3.46
CA LEU A 6 -22.41 -0.79 -3.16
C LEU A 6 -22.34 0.70 -2.79
N ASP A 7 -21.74 1.03 -1.64
CA ASP A 7 -21.44 2.42 -1.28
C ASP A 7 -20.23 2.89 -2.11
N PRO A 8 -20.35 3.90 -2.99
CA PRO A 8 -19.25 4.37 -3.82
C PRO A 8 -18.11 5.02 -3.03
N ARG A 9 -18.28 5.27 -1.72
CA ARG A 9 -17.22 5.71 -0.80
C ARG A 9 -16.48 4.54 -0.14
N ARG A 10 -16.96 3.30 -0.30
CA ARG A 10 -16.31 2.03 0.06
C ARG A 10 -15.88 1.34 -1.22
N ILE A 11 -14.86 1.88 -1.88
CA ILE A 11 -14.15 1.11 -2.90
C ILE A 11 -13.51 -0.09 -2.17
N GLU A 12 -13.26 -1.19 -2.89
CA GLU A 12 -12.35 -2.30 -2.53
C GLU A 12 -13.01 -3.62 -2.12
N VAL A 13 -13.90 -4.13 -2.95
CA VAL A 13 -13.99 -5.59 -3.12
C VAL A 13 -13.07 -5.94 -4.28
N VAL A 14 -12.07 -6.80 -4.03
CA VAL A 14 -11.25 -7.37 -5.10
C VAL A 14 -12.17 -8.21 -5.97
N ASP A 15 -12.14 -7.97 -7.28
CA ASP A 15 -12.90 -8.78 -8.25
C ASP A 15 -12.65 -10.27 -8.02
N ASP A 16 -13.71 -11.09 -8.09
CA ASP A 16 -13.63 -12.51 -7.74
C ASP A 16 -12.59 -13.27 -8.56
N GLU A 17 -12.39 -12.88 -9.82
CA GLU A 17 -11.38 -13.47 -10.69
C GLU A 17 -9.96 -13.10 -10.24
N VAL A 18 -9.75 -11.84 -9.88
CA VAL A 18 -8.47 -11.37 -9.32
C VAL A 18 -8.21 -12.07 -7.98
N ALA A 19 -9.22 -12.21 -7.13
CA ALA A 19 -9.10 -12.90 -5.85
C ALA A 19 -8.76 -14.39 -6.05
N ARG A 20 -9.33 -15.05 -7.06
CA ARG A 20 -9.00 -16.44 -7.43
C ARG A 20 -7.53 -16.55 -7.87
N ILE A 21 -7.04 -15.63 -8.71
CA ILE A 21 -5.64 -15.60 -9.17
C ILE A 21 -4.69 -15.41 -7.97
N LEU A 22 -4.96 -14.43 -7.11
CA LEU A 22 -4.13 -14.14 -5.94
C LEU A 22 -4.08 -15.31 -4.95
N ARG A 23 -5.20 -16.01 -4.75
CA ARG A 23 -5.25 -17.24 -3.93
C ARG A 23 -4.47 -18.41 -4.52
N GLY A 24 -4.27 -18.43 -5.84
CA GLY A 24 -3.50 -19.46 -6.54
C GLY A 24 -1.99 -19.23 -6.54
N MET A 25 -1.50 -18.08 -6.05
CA MET A 25 -0.07 -17.79 -6.01
C MET A 25 0.68 -18.73 -5.05
N SER A 26 1.90 -19.10 -5.44
CA SER A 26 2.82 -19.80 -4.53
C SER A 26 3.15 -18.92 -3.33
N GLY A 27 3.55 -19.52 -2.22
CA GLY A 27 4.02 -18.76 -1.05
C GLY A 27 5.18 -17.83 -1.39
N ALA A 28 6.11 -18.27 -2.24
CA ALA A 28 7.24 -17.47 -2.70
C ALA A 28 6.81 -16.26 -3.54
N ASP A 29 5.89 -16.46 -4.49
CA ASP A 29 5.36 -15.37 -5.32
C ASP A 29 4.59 -14.36 -4.49
N ARG A 30 3.83 -14.81 -3.49
CA ARG A 30 3.11 -13.92 -2.59
C ARG A 30 4.05 -13.05 -1.77
N LEU A 31 5.15 -13.62 -1.25
CA LEU A 31 6.16 -12.85 -0.52
C LEU A 31 6.88 -11.85 -1.42
N ARG A 32 7.23 -12.27 -2.63
CA ARG A 32 7.85 -11.40 -3.63
C ARG A 32 6.92 -10.24 -3.98
N LEU A 33 5.65 -10.51 -4.28
CA LEU A 33 4.65 -9.48 -4.57
C LEU A 33 4.50 -8.49 -3.41
N ALA A 34 4.42 -8.99 -2.17
CA ALA A 34 4.31 -8.13 -0.99
C ALA A 34 5.55 -7.24 -0.80
N HIS A 35 6.75 -7.78 -1.03
CA HIS A 35 7.99 -7.03 -0.94
C HIS A 35 8.10 -5.95 -2.03
N GLU A 36 7.80 -6.30 -3.29
CA GLU A 36 7.78 -5.35 -4.41
C GLU A 36 6.77 -4.22 -4.16
N ALA A 37 5.58 -4.55 -3.65
CA ALA A 37 4.58 -3.56 -3.28
C ALA A 37 5.05 -2.62 -2.14
N TRP A 38 5.76 -3.18 -1.15
CA TRP A 38 6.32 -2.40 -0.04
C TRP A 38 7.41 -1.42 -0.51
N GLU A 39 8.35 -1.86 -1.35
CA GLU A 39 9.40 -0.98 -1.90
C GLU A 39 8.78 0.14 -2.73
N LEU A 40 7.82 -0.19 -3.61
CA LEU A 40 7.12 0.81 -4.41
C LEU A 40 6.40 1.85 -3.56
N ALA A 41 5.69 1.41 -2.50
CA ALA A 41 5.02 2.31 -1.57
C ALA A 41 6.03 3.21 -0.84
N ARG A 42 7.15 2.64 -0.41
CA ARG A 42 8.23 3.37 0.26
C ARG A 42 8.85 4.44 -0.63
N GLU A 43 9.18 4.12 -1.87
CA GLU A 43 9.74 5.06 -2.83
C GLU A 43 8.78 6.22 -3.12
N ARG A 44 7.50 5.91 -3.37
CA ARG A 44 6.47 6.92 -3.60
C ARG A 44 6.29 7.84 -2.39
N LEU A 45 6.30 7.30 -1.17
CA LEU A 45 6.20 8.08 0.05
C LEU A 45 7.43 8.97 0.26
N ILE A 46 8.64 8.48 -0.02
CA ILE A 46 9.86 9.31 0.04
C ILE A 46 9.74 10.49 -0.93
N ALA A 47 9.37 10.24 -2.18
CA ALA A 47 9.22 11.28 -3.19
C ALA A 47 8.15 12.30 -2.78
N PHE A 48 6.98 11.83 -2.35
CA PHE A 48 5.87 12.67 -1.90
C PHE A 48 6.25 13.54 -0.69
N VAL A 49 6.81 12.95 0.37
CA VAL A 49 7.18 13.67 1.59
C VAL A 49 8.29 14.69 1.29
N SER A 50 9.29 14.31 0.49
CA SER A 50 10.37 15.21 0.09
C SER A 50 9.86 16.41 -0.69
N ALA A 51 8.94 16.19 -1.65
CA ALA A 51 8.34 17.27 -2.43
C ALA A 51 7.47 18.19 -1.57
N ARG A 52 6.76 17.63 -0.57
CA ARG A 52 5.89 18.40 0.34
C ARG A 52 6.67 19.21 1.37
N HIS A 53 7.87 18.75 1.73
CA HIS A 53 8.74 19.33 2.75
C HIS A 53 10.19 19.49 2.25
N PRO A 54 10.45 20.37 1.27
CA PRO A 54 11.78 20.51 0.64
C PRO A 54 12.87 20.97 1.62
N GLN A 55 12.50 21.54 2.75
CA GLN A 55 13.41 21.99 3.81
C GLN A 55 13.80 20.88 4.80
N TRP A 56 13.20 19.68 4.71
CA TRP A 56 13.52 18.58 5.61
C TRP A 56 14.80 17.86 5.18
N SER A 57 15.59 17.41 6.16
CA SER A 57 16.73 16.55 5.86
C SER A 57 16.26 15.17 5.38
N PRO A 58 17.09 14.46 4.59
CA PRO A 58 16.78 13.10 4.15
C PRO A 58 16.46 12.14 5.31
N GLU A 59 17.12 12.30 6.46
CA GLU A 59 16.91 11.49 7.67
C GLU A 59 15.50 11.70 8.25
N ARG A 60 15.04 12.95 8.26
CA ARG A 60 13.70 13.30 8.75
C ARG A 60 12.62 12.74 7.82
N VAL A 61 12.83 12.82 6.51
CA VAL A 61 11.95 12.19 5.51
C VAL A 61 11.88 10.68 5.74
N ARG A 62 13.02 10.00 5.86
CA ARG A 62 13.06 8.54 6.07
C ARG A 62 12.32 8.12 7.33
N ARG A 63 12.45 8.88 8.43
CA ARG A 63 11.73 8.61 9.69
C ARG A 63 10.22 8.73 9.54
N GLU A 64 9.76 9.79 8.87
CA GLU A 64 8.33 10.00 8.62
C GLU A 64 7.76 8.90 7.71
N VAL A 65 8.49 8.51 6.66
CA VAL A 65 8.07 7.41 5.77
C VAL A 65 8.01 6.08 6.54
N ALA A 66 9.01 5.79 7.38
CA ALA A 66 9.00 4.59 8.22
C ALA A 66 7.78 4.56 9.16
N LYS A 67 7.43 5.70 9.79
CA LYS A 67 6.23 5.82 10.61
C LYS A 67 4.94 5.48 9.86
N ARG A 68 4.81 5.99 8.62
CA ARG A 68 3.63 5.77 7.78
C ARG A 68 3.51 4.34 7.26
N LEU A 69 4.63 3.72 6.88
CA LEU A 69 4.63 2.33 6.42
C LEU A 69 4.48 1.32 7.55
N GLY A 70 5.02 1.65 8.73
CA GLY A 70 4.99 0.77 9.89
C GLY A 70 3.64 0.69 10.60
N ASN A 71 2.65 1.50 10.20
CA ASN A 71 1.42 1.71 10.99
C ASN A 71 1.77 1.91 12.48
N GLU A 72 2.66 2.85 12.82
CA GLU A 72 2.66 3.42 14.18
C GLU A 72 1.35 4.23 14.34
N SER A 73 0.25 3.50 14.48
CA SER A 73 -0.93 3.97 15.17
C SER A 73 -0.47 4.31 16.58
N GLY A 74 -0.26 5.59 16.84
CA GLY A 74 -0.34 6.11 18.21
C GLY A 74 -1.74 5.90 18.76
#